data_AF-A0A4Q4UHG9-F1
#
_entry.id   AF-A0A4Q4UHG9-F1
#
_cell.length_a   1.000
_cell.length_b   1.000
_cell.length_c   1.000
_cell.angle_alpha   90.00
_cell.angle_beta   90.00
_cell.angle_gamma   90.00
#
_symmetry.space_group_name_H-M   'P 1'
#
loop_
_entity.id
_entity.type
_entity.pdbx_description
1 polymer ?
#
loop_
_entity_poly.entity_id
_entity_poly.type
_entity_poly.pdbx_seq_one_letter_code
_entity_poly.pdbx_strand_id
1 'polypeptide(L)'
;MQIISALLLGLAASGAVARRACGAPAPTEEQIEIAQQFAATEAAARVAGNSSRLAPINVNVYFHVLASSNSASGGYLSATTLDRQLAAMNEAFGPYNIQFTKAGADWTVNSNWANDGSELTMKSFVNNMRYLGYCYFPTTVSTGSTDFYYDGCSVLSSTVPGGAETDYNLGMTAVHEVGHWFGLYHTFQGGCSGSGDYVADTPAEASEASGCPIGRDTCSSSGVDPIHNYMDYSVDSCYEEFTPGQVTRINSYWDTYRASFQ
;
A
#
# COMPACT_ATOMS: atom_id res chain seq x y z
N MET A 1 -0.82 -14.13 -15.96
CA MET A 1 -0.17 -12.82 -16.14
C MET A 1 -1.16 -11.70 -15.84
N GLN A 2 -1.39 -11.46 -14.54
CA GLN A 2 -1.85 -10.14 -14.10
C GLN A 2 -0.69 -9.16 -14.23
N ILE A 3 -0.98 -7.88 -14.48
CA ILE A 3 0.02 -6.84 -14.67
C ILE A 3 -0.10 -5.89 -13.49
N ILE A 4 0.87 -5.98 -12.57
CA ILE A 4 0.92 -5.13 -11.38
C ILE A 4 1.39 -3.75 -11.81
N SER A 5 0.41 -2.93 -12.22
CA SER A 5 0.60 -1.54 -12.57
C SER A 5 0.84 -0.71 -11.31
N ALA A 6 2.08 -0.29 -11.10
CA ALA A 6 2.44 0.78 -10.17
C ALA A 6 2.43 2.12 -10.93
N LEU A 7 1.36 2.88 -10.75
CA LEU A 7 1.06 4.13 -11.47
C LEU A 7 1.60 5.33 -10.68
N LEU A 8 2.49 6.12 -11.28
CA LEU A 8 3.09 7.29 -10.62
C LEU A 8 2.55 8.58 -11.25
N LEU A 9 1.82 9.37 -10.45
CA LEU A 9 1.08 10.57 -10.86
C LEU A 9 1.73 11.85 -10.31
N GLY A 10 1.92 12.88 -11.14
CA GLY A 10 2.55 14.14 -10.74
C GLY A 10 1.64 15.36 -10.70
N LEU A 11 1.46 15.94 -9.51
CA LEU A 11 0.81 17.22 -9.25
C LEU A 11 1.76 18.19 -8.53
N ALA A 12 1.51 19.49 -8.65
CA ALA A 12 2.36 20.53 -8.08
C ALA A 12 2.06 20.76 -6.58
N ALA A 13 3.11 20.70 -5.75
CA ALA A 13 2.98 20.83 -4.30
C ALA A 13 2.37 22.18 -3.88
N SER A 14 1.35 22.12 -3.03
CA SER A 14 0.76 23.27 -2.33
C SER A 14 1.22 23.26 -0.88
N GLY A 15 1.89 24.33 -0.44
CA GLY A 15 2.67 24.38 0.82
C GLY A 15 1.87 24.40 2.13
N ALA A 16 1.03 23.38 2.36
CA ALA A 16 0.62 22.98 3.70
C ALA A 16 1.68 22.03 4.29
N VAL A 17 1.69 21.84 5.62
CA VAL A 17 2.39 20.70 6.22
C VAL A 17 1.64 19.44 5.80
N ALA A 18 2.29 18.58 5.02
CA ALA A 18 1.67 17.36 4.54
C ALA A 18 1.30 16.45 5.71
N ARG A 19 0.06 15.96 5.71
CA ARG A 19 -0.33 14.77 6.46
C ARG A 19 -0.46 13.63 5.46
N ARG A 20 0.05 12.45 5.81
CA ARG A 20 -0.30 11.22 5.10
C ARG A 20 -1.81 11.07 5.09
N ALA A 21 -2.32 10.72 3.92
CA ALA A 21 -3.71 10.38 3.68
C ALA A 21 -3.72 9.38 2.53
N CYS A 22 -4.13 8.15 2.81
CA CYS A 22 -4.38 7.12 1.80
C CYS A 22 -5.76 7.37 1.16
N GLY A 23 -5.86 7.08 -0.13
CA GLY A 23 -7.09 7.11 -0.92
C GLY A 23 -7.68 5.72 -1.19
N ALA A 24 -7.13 4.66 -0.58
CA ALA A 24 -7.69 3.31 -0.68
C ALA A 24 -9.16 3.32 -0.22
N PRO A 25 -10.05 2.59 -0.91
CA PRO A 25 -11.45 2.55 -0.53
C PRO A 25 -11.61 1.93 0.86
N ALA A 26 -12.64 2.33 1.60
CA ALA A 26 -13.05 1.59 2.78
C ALA A 26 -13.41 0.13 2.37
N PRO A 27 -13.01 -0.90 3.13
CA PRO A 27 -13.27 -2.28 2.76
C PRO A 27 -14.77 -2.57 2.71
N THR A 28 -15.18 -3.41 1.75
CA THR A 28 -16.58 -3.85 1.63
C THR A 28 -16.95 -4.84 2.73
N GLU A 29 -18.25 -5.06 2.95
CA GLU A 29 -18.73 -6.07 3.91
C GLU A 29 -18.15 -7.47 3.58
N GLU A 30 -18.11 -7.84 2.30
CA GLU A 30 -17.50 -9.09 1.82
C GLU A 30 -16.00 -9.17 2.18
N GLN A 31 -15.26 -8.07 1.99
CA GLN A 31 -13.83 -8.02 2.36
C GLN A 31 -13.63 -8.11 3.88
N ILE A 32 -14.54 -7.54 4.66
CA ILE A 32 -14.57 -7.66 6.13
C ILE A 32 -14.88 -9.10 6.57
N GLU A 33 -15.86 -9.76 5.96
CA GLU A 33 -16.16 -11.19 6.20
C GLU A 33 -14.95 -12.09 5.88
N ILE A 34 -14.26 -11.83 4.76
CA ILE A 34 -13.01 -12.53 4.39
C ILE A 34 -11.91 -12.29 5.42
N ALA A 35 -11.71 -11.04 5.86
CA ALA A 35 -10.70 -10.71 6.87
C ALA A 35 -10.98 -11.39 8.23
N GLN A 36 -12.25 -11.50 8.63
CA GLN A 36 -12.67 -12.27 9.80
C GLN A 36 -12.42 -13.78 9.64
N GLN A 37 -12.73 -14.35 8.47
CA GLN A 37 -12.49 -15.76 8.18
C GLN A 37 -11.00 -16.11 8.19
N PHE A 38 -10.14 -15.23 7.66
CA PHE A 38 -8.69 -15.37 7.75
C PHE A 38 -8.22 -15.26 9.20
N ALA A 39 -8.64 -14.24 9.96
CA ALA A 39 -8.26 -14.10 11.37
C ALA A 39 -8.57 -15.35 12.22
N ALA A 40 -9.76 -15.95 12.01
CA ALA A 40 -10.14 -17.19 12.69
C ALA A 40 -9.29 -18.40 12.25
N THR A 41 -8.98 -18.50 10.96
CA THR A 41 -8.16 -19.58 10.38
C THR A 41 -6.70 -19.49 10.83
N GLU A 42 -6.14 -18.28 10.86
CA GLU A 42 -4.78 -17.97 11.30
C GLU A 42 -4.60 -18.21 12.80
N ALA A 43 -5.60 -17.86 13.62
CA ALA A 43 -5.63 -18.19 15.05
C ALA A 43 -5.66 -19.72 15.26
N ALA A 44 -6.48 -20.46 14.52
CA ALA A 44 -6.54 -21.92 14.59
C ALA A 44 -5.21 -22.58 14.17
N ALA A 45 -4.57 -22.10 13.10
CA ALA A 45 -3.26 -22.56 12.66
C ALA A 45 -2.18 -22.30 13.72
N ARG A 46 -2.17 -21.11 14.33
CA ARG A 46 -1.26 -20.73 15.42
C ARG A 46 -1.40 -21.65 16.64
N VAL A 47 -2.63 -22.00 17.03
CA VAL A 47 -2.92 -22.95 18.12
C VAL A 47 -2.53 -24.39 17.77
N ALA A 48 -2.66 -24.79 16.51
CA ALA A 48 -2.22 -26.11 16.04
C ALA A 48 -0.69 -26.27 15.95
N GLY A 49 0.08 -25.19 16.11
CA GLY A 49 1.53 -25.18 15.91
C GLY A 49 1.94 -25.21 14.43
N ASN A 50 1.01 -24.96 13.51
CA ASN A 50 1.31 -24.88 12.08
C ASN A 50 2.07 -23.58 11.82
N SER A 51 3.25 -23.68 11.20
CA SER A 51 4.00 -22.52 10.73
C SER A 51 3.26 -21.78 9.63
N SER A 52 3.37 -20.45 9.60
CA SER A 52 2.99 -19.65 8.45
C SER A 52 3.86 -20.00 7.22
N ARG A 53 3.37 -19.62 6.04
CA ARG A 53 3.92 -19.98 4.73
C ARG A 53 5.40 -19.57 4.59
N LEU A 54 6.28 -20.57 4.45
CA LEU A 54 7.73 -20.38 4.28
C LEU A 54 8.17 -20.14 2.83
N ALA A 55 7.28 -20.33 1.85
CA ALA A 55 7.60 -20.13 0.44
C ALA A 55 7.77 -18.62 0.14
N PRO A 56 8.81 -18.19 -0.57
CA PRO A 56 8.95 -16.79 -0.96
C PRO A 56 7.73 -16.26 -1.73
N ILE A 57 7.39 -14.99 -1.50
CA ILE A 57 6.50 -14.23 -2.40
C ILE A 57 7.40 -13.48 -3.37
N ASN A 58 7.25 -13.72 -4.67
CA ASN A 58 7.96 -12.99 -5.71
C ASN A 58 6.93 -12.24 -6.56
N VAL A 59 7.15 -10.94 -6.77
CA VAL A 59 6.18 -10.02 -7.35
C VAL A 59 6.79 -9.32 -8.57
N ASN A 60 6.20 -9.51 -9.75
CA ASN A 60 6.62 -8.84 -10.98
C ASN A 60 5.98 -7.45 -11.11
N VAL A 61 6.77 -6.40 -10.92
CA VAL A 61 6.32 -4.99 -10.91
C VAL A 61 6.47 -4.35 -12.29
N TYR A 62 5.42 -3.69 -12.76
CA TYR A 62 5.42 -2.83 -13.95
C TYR A 62 5.14 -1.39 -13.55
N PHE A 63 6.11 -0.50 -13.78
CA PHE A 63 5.97 0.92 -13.45
C PHE A 63 5.41 1.70 -14.65
N HIS A 64 4.33 2.45 -14.44
CA HIS A 64 3.73 3.32 -15.45
C HIS A 64 3.84 4.77 -14.97
N VAL A 65 4.71 5.55 -15.60
CA VAL A 65 4.97 6.95 -15.19
C VAL A 65 4.09 7.88 -16.02
N LEU A 66 3.08 8.49 -15.36
CA LEU A 66 2.19 9.48 -15.95
C LEU A 66 2.64 10.89 -15.57
N ALA A 67 3.08 11.66 -16.56
CA ALA A 67 3.62 13.00 -16.37
C ALA A 67 2.92 14.04 -17.25
N SER A 68 2.78 15.26 -16.75
CA SER A 68 2.24 16.40 -17.49
C SER A 68 3.26 17.02 -18.45
N SER A 69 4.55 16.80 -18.21
CA SER A 69 5.67 17.16 -19.10
C SER A 69 6.87 16.24 -18.82
N ASN A 70 8.00 16.43 -19.51
CA ASN A 70 9.26 15.71 -19.24
C ASN A 70 10.07 16.26 -18.05
N SER A 71 9.55 17.20 -17.25
CA SER A 71 10.24 17.69 -16.04
C SER A 71 9.83 16.89 -14.78
N ALA A 72 10.73 16.84 -13.79
CA ALA A 72 10.40 16.28 -12.48
C ALA A 72 9.24 17.03 -11.80
N SER A 73 9.13 18.35 -12.01
CA SER A 73 7.99 19.17 -11.55
C SER A 73 6.67 18.85 -12.27
N GLY A 74 6.72 18.18 -13.42
CA GLY A 74 5.56 17.65 -14.13
C GLY A 74 5.29 16.18 -13.82
N GLY A 75 5.98 15.58 -12.86
CA GLY A 75 5.85 14.16 -12.50
C GLY A 75 6.78 13.20 -13.22
N TYR A 76 7.69 13.68 -14.08
CA TYR A 76 8.57 12.80 -14.84
C TYR A 76 9.68 12.21 -13.97
N LEU A 77 9.64 10.89 -13.78
CA LEU A 77 10.60 10.14 -12.97
C LEU A 77 11.65 9.45 -13.84
N SER A 78 12.92 9.48 -13.43
CA SER A 78 13.97 8.72 -14.09
C SER A 78 13.84 7.21 -13.81
N ALA A 79 14.38 6.36 -14.70
CA ALA A 79 14.47 4.92 -14.46
C ALA A 79 15.16 4.61 -13.12
N THR A 80 16.24 5.34 -12.79
CA THR A 80 16.98 5.27 -11.52
C THR A 80 16.12 5.65 -10.30
N THR A 81 15.09 6.47 -10.45
CA THR A 81 14.13 6.74 -9.37
C THR A 81 13.17 5.56 -9.16
N LEU A 82 12.74 4.90 -10.23
CA LEU A 82 11.95 3.67 -10.15
C LEU A 82 12.78 2.52 -9.53
N ASP A 83 14.07 2.43 -9.88
CA ASP A 83 14.98 1.44 -9.30
C ASP A 83 15.19 1.67 -7.79
N ARG A 84 15.28 2.93 -7.35
CA ARG A 84 15.33 3.28 -5.92
C ARG A 84 14.00 3.02 -5.20
N GLN A 85 12.85 3.23 -5.86
CA GLN A 85 11.55 2.87 -5.28
C GLN A 85 11.40 1.36 -5.12
N LEU A 86 11.86 0.57 -6.10
CA LEU A 86 11.91 -0.90 -6.01
C LEU A 86 12.87 -1.36 -4.89
N ALA A 87 13.99 -0.68 -4.71
CA ALA A 87 14.92 -0.95 -3.61
C ALA A 87 14.26 -0.71 -2.24
N ALA A 88 13.62 0.44 -2.03
CA ALA A 88 12.90 0.77 -0.81
C ALA A 88 11.77 -0.23 -0.49
N MET A 89 11.06 -0.73 -1.51
CA MET A 89 10.08 -1.81 -1.35
C MET A 89 10.74 -3.13 -0.93
N ASN A 90 11.85 -3.53 -1.56
CA ASN A 90 12.58 -4.74 -1.16
C ASN A 90 13.26 -4.62 0.21
N GLU A 91 13.58 -3.41 0.67
CA GLU A 91 14.12 -3.14 2.01
C GLU A 91 13.05 -3.35 3.08
N ALA A 92 11.85 -2.78 2.91
CA ALA A 92 10.74 -2.96 3.83
C ALA A 92 10.15 -4.39 3.83
N PHE A 93 9.99 -5.01 2.66
CA PHE A 93 9.33 -6.32 2.53
C PHE A 93 10.28 -7.52 2.56
N GLY A 94 11.57 -7.33 2.27
CA GLY A 94 12.59 -8.38 2.23
C GLY A 94 12.72 -9.22 3.50
N PRO A 95 12.70 -8.63 4.72
CA PRO A 95 12.74 -9.37 5.99
C PRO A 95 11.61 -10.40 6.14
N TYR A 96 10.49 -10.20 5.44
CA TYR A 96 9.29 -11.04 5.51
C TYR A 96 9.21 -12.07 4.37
N ASN A 97 10.33 -12.30 3.67
CA ASN A 97 10.45 -13.21 2.53
C ASN A 97 9.53 -12.85 1.34
N ILE A 98 9.30 -11.55 1.15
CA ILE A 98 8.60 -10.96 0.01
C ILE A 98 9.64 -10.18 -0.82
N GLN A 99 9.66 -10.39 -2.15
CA GLN A 99 10.59 -9.73 -3.08
C GLN A 99 9.88 -9.16 -4.31
N PHE A 100 10.33 -8.00 -4.78
CA PHE A 100 9.80 -7.31 -5.96
C PHE A 100 10.85 -7.24 -7.07
N THR A 101 10.51 -7.80 -8.23
CA THR A 101 11.35 -7.75 -9.44
C THR A 101 10.72 -6.79 -10.45
N LYS A 102 11.49 -5.82 -10.95
CA LYS A 102 11.05 -4.91 -12.01
C LYS A 102 10.98 -5.64 -13.34
N ALA A 103 9.76 -5.98 -13.75
CA ALA A 103 9.47 -6.69 -15.00
C ALA A 103 9.28 -5.74 -16.20
N GLY A 104 8.96 -4.46 -15.94
CA GLY A 104 8.90 -3.44 -16.98
C GLY A 104 8.78 -2.01 -16.43
N ALA A 105 8.95 -1.03 -17.32
CA ALA A 105 8.61 0.36 -17.06
C ALA A 105 8.27 1.09 -18.37
N ASP A 106 7.26 1.95 -18.35
CA ASP A 106 6.92 2.87 -19.44
C ASP A 106 6.63 4.29 -18.93
N TRP A 107 6.61 5.23 -19.88
CA TRP A 107 6.48 6.66 -19.63
C TRP A 107 5.49 7.28 -20.60
N THR A 108 4.44 7.88 -20.05
CA THR A 108 3.39 8.55 -20.83
C THR A 108 3.33 10.02 -20.43
N VAL A 109 3.78 10.90 -21.33
CA VAL A 109 3.69 12.35 -21.15
C VAL A 109 2.41 12.85 -21.82
N ASN A 110 1.40 13.16 -21.02
CA ASN A 110 0.12 13.67 -21.48
C ASN A 110 -0.50 14.56 -20.40
N SER A 111 -0.56 15.86 -20.66
CA SER A 111 -1.09 16.86 -19.73
C SER A 111 -2.56 16.63 -19.35
N ASN A 112 -3.36 15.97 -20.20
CA ASN A 112 -4.78 15.73 -19.93
C ASN A 112 -4.99 14.44 -19.13
N TRP A 113 -4.03 13.51 -19.14
CA TRP A 113 -4.06 12.30 -18.31
C TRP A 113 -3.40 12.53 -16.96
N ALA A 114 -2.31 13.29 -16.90
CA ALA A 114 -1.73 13.78 -15.65
C ALA A 114 -2.66 14.79 -14.91
N ASN A 115 -3.70 15.31 -15.57
CA ASN A 115 -4.76 16.12 -14.97
C ASN A 115 -6.16 15.51 -15.20
N ASP A 116 -6.32 14.20 -14.96
CA ASP A 116 -7.64 13.61 -14.60
C ASP A 116 -8.75 13.74 -15.67
N GLY A 117 -8.40 13.65 -16.96
CA GLY A 117 -9.30 13.97 -18.06
C GLY A 117 -10.16 12.83 -18.64
N SER A 118 -9.83 11.56 -18.42
CA SER A 118 -10.64 10.43 -18.96
C SER A 118 -10.34 9.08 -18.30
N GLU A 119 -11.06 8.76 -17.23
CA GLU A 119 -10.90 7.57 -16.37
C GLU A 119 -10.70 6.25 -17.14
N LEU A 120 -11.74 5.75 -17.82
CA LEU A 120 -11.72 4.45 -18.54
C LEU A 120 -10.77 4.42 -19.75
N THR A 121 -10.22 5.56 -20.16
CA THR A 121 -9.21 5.66 -21.22
C THR A 121 -7.78 5.63 -20.66
N MET A 122 -7.64 5.63 -19.33
CA MET A 122 -6.38 5.47 -18.58
C MET A 122 -6.38 4.16 -17.79
N LYS A 123 -7.29 4.01 -16.80
CA LYS A 123 -7.65 2.76 -16.12
C LYS A 123 -9.11 2.78 -15.61
N SER A 124 -9.67 3.55 -14.66
CA SER A 124 -9.28 4.32 -13.44
C SER A 124 -8.07 5.30 -13.47
N PHE A 125 -8.01 6.43 -12.76
CA PHE A 125 -8.93 7.25 -11.93
C PHE A 125 -9.13 8.64 -12.63
N VAL A 126 -9.90 9.65 -12.18
CA VAL A 126 -10.69 9.99 -10.97
C VAL A 126 -10.00 10.81 -9.86
N ASN A 127 -10.38 12.09 -9.78
CA ASN A 127 -10.17 13.07 -8.71
C ASN A 127 -8.70 13.36 -8.32
N ASN A 128 -8.13 14.38 -8.98
CA ASN A 128 -7.34 15.46 -8.37
C ASN A 128 -6.86 15.18 -6.92
N MET A 129 -5.76 14.41 -6.78
CA MET A 129 -5.53 13.65 -5.55
C MET A 129 -5.24 14.52 -4.32
N ARG A 130 -6.13 14.41 -3.33
CA ARG A 130 -5.93 14.87 -1.94
C ARG A 130 -5.12 13.87 -1.10
N TYR A 131 -4.68 12.77 -1.72
CA TYR A 131 -4.09 11.59 -1.08
C TYR A 131 -2.68 11.34 -1.63
N LEU A 132 -1.81 10.72 -0.83
CA LEU A 132 -0.45 10.36 -1.25
C LEU A 132 -0.44 9.15 -2.20
N GLY A 133 -1.44 8.27 -2.10
CA GLY A 133 -1.62 7.11 -2.97
C GLY A 133 -2.96 6.40 -2.71
N TYR A 134 -3.13 5.26 -3.37
CA TYR A 134 -4.12 4.22 -3.09
C TYR A 134 -3.66 2.88 -3.72
N CYS A 135 -4.09 1.75 -3.17
CA CYS A 135 -4.30 0.51 -3.93
C CYS A 135 -5.72 -0.02 -3.68
N TYR A 136 -6.15 -1.00 -4.48
CA TYR A 136 -7.33 -1.80 -4.17
C TYR A 136 -6.97 -3.03 -3.34
N PHE A 137 -7.83 -3.38 -2.40
CA PHE A 137 -7.76 -4.67 -1.70
C PHE A 137 -7.94 -5.86 -2.67
N PRO A 138 -7.36 -7.03 -2.36
CA PRO A 138 -7.61 -8.26 -3.11
C PRO A 138 -9.09 -8.57 -3.28
N THR A 139 -9.45 -9.07 -4.47
CA THR A 139 -10.77 -9.62 -4.79
C THR A 139 -10.65 -10.68 -5.90
N THR A 140 -11.73 -11.42 -6.16
CA THR A 140 -11.78 -12.43 -7.23
C THR A 140 -11.92 -11.74 -8.59
N VAL A 141 -10.80 -11.52 -9.29
CA VAL A 141 -10.80 -10.89 -10.61
C VAL A 141 -10.72 -11.91 -11.75
N SER A 142 -11.36 -11.58 -12.89
CA SER A 142 -11.26 -12.35 -14.14
C SER A 142 -10.43 -11.58 -15.16
N THR A 143 -9.55 -12.26 -15.91
CA THR A 143 -8.69 -11.58 -16.91
C THR A 143 -9.53 -10.77 -17.90
N GLY A 144 -9.35 -9.45 -17.89
CA GLY A 144 -10.11 -8.50 -18.70
C GLY A 144 -11.43 -7.98 -18.11
N SER A 145 -11.77 -8.29 -16.84
CA SER A 145 -12.82 -7.57 -16.10
C SER A 145 -12.35 -6.16 -15.70
N THR A 146 -13.30 -5.29 -15.33
CA THR A 146 -12.98 -3.95 -14.78
C THR A 146 -12.03 -4.06 -13.60
N ASP A 147 -12.29 -4.99 -12.68
CA ASP A 147 -11.52 -5.22 -11.45
C ASP A 147 -10.09 -5.70 -11.75
N PHE A 148 -9.90 -6.49 -12.80
CA PHE A 148 -8.57 -6.89 -13.29
C PHE A 148 -7.78 -5.71 -13.86
N TYR A 149 -8.45 -4.72 -14.48
CA TYR A 149 -7.78 -3.48 -14.87
C TYR A 149 -7.58 -2.54 -13.67
N TYR A 150 -8.44 -2.58 -12.67
CA TYR A 150 -8.34 -1.71 -11.49
C TYR A 150 -7.24 -2.21 -10.52
N ASP A 151 -7.00 -3.52 -10.44
CA ASP A 151 -5.92 -4.08 -9.60
C ASP A 151 -4.55 -3.46 -9.92
N GLY A 152 -3.81 -3.19 -8.86
CA GLY A 152 -2.59 -2.38 -8.87
C GLY A 152 -2.69 -1.24 -7.86
N CYS A 153 -1.80 -0.27 -8.05
CA CYS A 153 -1.49 0.77 -7.07
C CYS A 153 -1.16 2.08 -7.76
N SER A 154 -1.59 3.20 -7.20
CA SER A 154 -1.25 4.54 -7.66
C SER A 154 -0.66 5.37 -6.53
N VAL A 155 0.40 6.11 -6.80
CA VAL A 155 1.12 6.91 -5.81
C VAL A 155 1.58 8.24 -6.42
N LEU A 156 1.67 9.29 -5.60
CA LEU A 156 2.21 10.57 -6.03
C LEU A 156 3.70 10.46 -6.33
N SER A 157 4.11 10.94 -7.50
CA SER A 157 5.52 11.00 -7.93
C SER A 157 6.38 11.90 -7.04
N SER A 158 5.78 12.71 -6.16
CA SER A 158 6.48 13.48 -5.12
C SER A 158 6.96 12.61 -3.94
N THR A 159 6.36 11.43 -3.73
CA THR A 159 6.62 10.56 -2.54
C THR A 159 7.68 9.47 -2.75
N VAL A 160 8.23 9.35 -3.97
CA VAL A 160 9.32 8.42 -4.27
C VAL A 160 10.62 8.81 -3.55
N PRO A 161 11.62 7.92 -3.41
CA PRO A 161 12.90 8.22 -2.78
C PRO A 161 13.57 9.50 -3.32
N GLY A 162 13.76 10.50 -2.46
CA GLY A 162 14.31 11.81 -2.81
C GLY A 162 13.39 12.67 -3.70
N GLY A 163 12.08 12.42 -3.68
CA GLY A 163 11.05 13.26 -4.27
C GLY A 163 10.79 14.55 -3.48
N ALA A 164 9.78 15.31 -3.91
CA ALA A 164 9.48 16.64 -3.38
C ALA A 164 8.58 16.66 -2.13
N GLU A 165 7.93 15.55 -1.76
CA GLU A 165 7.03 15.49 -0.62
C GLU A 165 7.84 15.37 0.69
N THR A 166 8.02 16.49 1.38
CA THR A 166 8.79 16.49 2.64
C THR A 166 8.13 15.55 3.65
N ASP A 167 8.95 14.81 4.41
CA ASP A 167 8.56 13.77 5.37
C ASP A 167 7.88 12.51 4.77
N TYR A 168 7.59 12.48 3.46
CA TYR A 168 6.98 11.33 2.77
C TYR A 168 7.70 10.95 1.47
N ASN A 169 9.01 11.23 1.37
CA ASN A 169 9.84 11.03 0.18
C ASN A 169 10.96 9.99 0.36
N LEU A 170 10.75 8.97 1.20
CA LEU A 170 11.61 7.78 1.25
C LEU A 170 11.00 6.59 0.49
N GLY A 171 9.83 6.79 -0.12
CA GLY A 171 9.11 5.76 -0.88
C GLY A 171 8.22 4.86 -0.03
N MET A 172 8.02 5.16 1.26
CA MET A 172 7.20 4.32 2.14
C MET A 172 5.70 4.45 1.84
N THR A 173 5.27 5.49 1.11
CA THR A 173 3.92 5.50 0.50
C THR A 173 3.68 4.25 -0.33
N ALA A 174 4.59 3.88 -1.24
CA ALA A 174 4.41 2.66 -2.02
C ALA A 174 4.46 1.37 -1.16
N VAL A 175 5.07 1.40 0.04
CA VAL A 175 5.08 0.27 0.98
C VAL A 175 3.72 0.14 1.68
N HIS A 176 3.20 1.23 2.24
CA HIS A 176 1.87 1.36 2.85
C HIS A 176 0.77 0.91 1.88
N GLU A 177 0.76 1.49 0.68
CA GLU A 177 -0.25 1.20 -0.34
C GLU A 177 -0.17 -0.29 -0.77
N VAL A 178 1.03 -0.83 -1.00
CA VAL A 178 1.18 -2.27 -1.34
C VAL A 178 0.79 -3.20 -0.17
N GLY A 179 0.82 -2.72 1.07
CA GLY A 179 0.16 -3.38 2.20
C GLY A 179 -1.34 -3.57 1.98
N HIS A 180 -2.06 -2.54 1.51
CA HIS A 180 -3.46 -2.67 1.08
C HIS A 180 -3.62 -3.60 -0.15
N TRP A 181 -2.69 -3.57 -1.11
CA TRP A 181 -2.72 -4.51 -2.24
C TRP A 181 -2.54 -5.98 -1.80
N PHE A 182 -1.87 -6.24 -0.68
CA PHE A 182 -1.83 -7.53 0.01
C PHE A 182 -2.98 -7.77 1.02
N GLY A 183 -3.93 -6.85 1.15
CA GLY A 183 -5.12 -6.99 1.99
C GLY A 183 -4.95 -6.61 3.47
N LEU A 184 -3.90 -5.87 3.83
CA LEU A 184 -3.82 -5.24 5.16
C LEU A 184 -4.70 -4.00 5.24
N TYR A 185 -5.39 -3.81 6.35
CA TYR A 185 -6.10 -2.57 6.65
C TYR A 185 -5.21 -1.61 7.44
N HIS A 186 -5.66 -0.36 7.58
CA HIS A 186 -5.04 0.60 8.50
C HIS A 186 -5.06 0.05 9.93
N THR A 187 -4.02 0.30 10.71
CA THR A 187 -3.93 -0.08 12.12
C THR A 187 -5.06 0.52 12.98
N PHE A 188 -5.46 1.76 12.66
CA PHE A 188 -6.60 2.47 13.26
C PHE A 188 -7.98 2.03 12.76
N GLN A 189 -8.09 1.03 11.89
CA GLN A 189 -9.37 0.55 11.37
C GLN A 189 -10.25 0.02 12.51
N GLY A 190 -11.50 0.49 12.61
CA GLY A 190 -12.43 0.11 13.69
C GLY A 190 -12.22 0.83 15.04
N GLY A 191 -11.04 1.44 15.26
CA GLY A 191 -10.71 2.15 16.48
C GLY A 191 -10.50 1.23 17.70
N CYS A 192 -10.58 1.79 18.91
CA CYS A 192 -10.45 1.07 20.20
C CYS A 192 -11.51 -0.02 20.50
N SER A 193 -12.33 -0.44 19.53
CA SER A 193 -13.47 -1.32 19.77
C SER A 193 -13.78 -2.22 18.58
N GLY A 194 -14.18 -3.46 18.86
CA GLY A 194 -14.36 -4.48 17.83
C GLY A 194 -13.07 -5.25 17.58
N SER A 195 -12.69 -5.39 16.32
CA SER A 195 -11.63 -6.31 15.87
C SER A 195 -10.40 -5.65 15.24
N GLY A 196 -10.30 -4.32 15.29
CA GLY A 196 -9.17 -3.57 14.71
C GLY A 196 -9.03 -3.72 13.18
N ASP A 197 -7.79 -3.82 12.72
CA ASP A 197 -7.38 -4.23 11.35
C ASP A 197 -7.63 -5.73 11.06
N TYR A 198 -8.29 -6.45 11.97
CA TYR A 198 -8.45 -7.91 12.00
C TYR A 198 -7.14 -8.70 12.16
N VAL A 199 -6.06 -8.09 12.67
CA VAL A 199 -4.79 -8.76 12.97
C VAL A 199 -4.50 -8.73 14.48
N ALA A 200 -4.58 -9.89 15.12
CA ALA A 200 -4.58 -10.00 16.59
C ALA A 200 -3.24 -9.68 17.31
N ASP A 201 -2.19 -9.30 16.59
CA ASP A 201 -0.93 -8.78 17.15
C ASP A 201 -0.60 -7.34 16.71
N THR A 202 -1.53 -6.66 16.03
CA THR A 202 -1.56 -5.19 15.90
C THR A 202 -2.27 -4.60 17.14
N PRO A 203 -1.64 -3.72 17.93
CA PRO A 203 -2.35 -2.92 18.94
C PRO A 203 -3.43 -2.03 18.33
N ALA A 204 -4.62 -2.00 18.93
CA ALA A 204 -5.70 -1.11 18.49
C ALA A 204 -5.44 0.33 18.96
N GLU A 205 -5.67 1.30 18.07
CA GLU A 205 -5.56 2.74 18.32
C GLU A 205 -6.86 3.48 17.93
N ALA A 206 -7.07 4.71 18.39
CA ALA A 206 -8.35 5.42 18.24
C ALA A 206 -8.52 6.19 16.92
N SER A 207 -7.42 6.55 16.27
CA SER A 207 -7.33 7.38 15.06
C SER A 207 -6.00 7.14 14.38
N GLU A 208 -5.75 7.82 13.26
CA GLU A 208 -4.44 7.85 12.63
C GLU A 208 -3.37 8.58 13.48
N ALA A 209 -2.10 8.18 13.38
CA ALA A 209 -0.98 9.00 13.86
C ALA A 209 -0.58 10.09 12.85
N SER A 210 0.34 10.97 13.27
CA SER A 210 0.90 12.02 12.40
C SER A 210 2.23 12.51 12.95
N GLY A 211 3.23 12.70 12.09
CA GLY A 211 4.61 12.94 12.51
C GLY A 211 5.27 11.63 12.96
N CYS A 212 6.06 11.71 14.03
CA CYS A 212 6.58 10.55 14.76
C CYS A 212 6.46 10.86 16.27
N PRO A 213 5.27 10.62 16.89
CA PRO A 213 5.06 10.89 18.31
C PRO A 213 5.83 9.89 19.18
N ILE A 214 5.94 10.12 20.48
CA ILE A 214 6.62 9.19 21.41
C ILE A 214 5.62 8.76 22.48
N GLY A 215 5.43 7.45 22.64
CA GLY A 215 4.52 6.88 23.64
C GLY A 215 3.06 7.29 23.43
N ARG A 216 2.62 7.38 22.16
CA ARG A 216 1.21 7.59 21.84
C ARG A 216 0.44 6.31 22.16
N ASP A 217 -0.61 6.46 22.95
CA ASP A 217 -1.44 5.38 23.48
C ASP A 217 -2.85 5.96 23.63
N THR A 218 -3.76 5.55 22.74
CA THR A 218 -5.11 6.15 22.62
C THR A 218 -6.24 5.21 23.01
N CYS A 219 -5.94 3.94 23.32
CA CYS A 219 -6.91 2.92 23.70
C CYS A 219 -6.54 2.25 25.03
N SER A 220 -7.54 1.78 25.78
CA SER A 220 -7.31 1.06 27.06
C SER A 220 -7.01 -0.44 26.88
N SER A 221 -6.73 -0.87 25.65
CA SER A 221 -6.28 -2.21 25.27
C SER A 221 -4.81 -2.45 25.65
N SER A 222 -4.32 -3.68 25.41
CA SER A 222 -2.90 -4.00 25.64
C SER A 222 -2.06 -3.63 24.43
N GLY A 223 -1.02 -2.81 24.65
CA GLY A 223 -0.12 -2.30 23.61
C GLY A 223 -0.30 -0.80 23.42
N VAL A 224 0.79 -0.09 23.11
CA VAL A 224 0.74 1.31 22.68
C VAL A 224 0.36 1.39 21.20
N ASP A 225 -0.05 2.57 20.73
CA ASP A 225 -0.45 2.74 19.33
C ASP A 225 0.72 2.36 18.39
N PRO A 226 0.45 1.65 17.26
CA PRO A 226 1.47 1.04 16.42
C PRO A 226 2.12 2.02 15.44
N ILE A 227 2.61 3.16 15.95
CA ILE A 227 3.09 4.32 15.16
C ILE A 227 4.27 4.04 14.22
N HIS A 228 4.99 2.94 14.42
CA HIS A 228 6.09 2.48 13.57
C HIS A 228 5.65 1.48 12.50
N ASN A 229 4.38 1.07 12.50
CA ASN A 229 3.83 0.11 11.55
C ASN A 229 3.56 0.78 10.20
N TYR A 230 3.94 0.11 9.10
CA TYR A 230 3.72 0.64 7.75
C TYR A 230 2.25 0.96 7.42
N MET A 231 1.26 0.44 8.16
CA MET A 231 -0.18 0.67 7.92
C MET A 231 -0.80 1.83 8.73
N ASP A 232 -0.03 2.54 9.56
CA ASP A 232 -0.45 3.81 10.20
C ASP A 232 -0.07 5.03 9.31
N TYR A 233 -0.39 6.26 9.70
CA TYR A 233 -0.14 7.51 8.96
C TYR A 233 1.08 8.33 9.42
N SER A 234 2.02 7.71 10.14
CA SER A 234 3.31 8.33 10.48
C SER A 234 4.12 8.78 9.24
N VAL A 235 5.14 9.61 9.49
CA VAL A 235 6.10 10.04 8.46
C VAL A 235 7.01 8.90 8.03
N ASP A 236 7.55 8.94 6.80
CA ASP A 236 8.34 7.86 6.22
C ASP A 236 9.54 7.45 7.08
N SER A 237 10.15 8.39 7.80
CA SER A 237 11.29 8.18 8.70
C SER A 237 10.93 7.61 10.07
N CYS A 238 9.66 7.37 10.34
CA CYS A 238 9.15 6.76 11.57
C CYS A 238 8.77 5.28 11.39
N TYR A 239 8.59 4.80 10.15
CA TYR A 239 8.18 3.42 9.90
C TYR A 239 9.35 2.44 10.02
N GLU A 240 9.08 1.29 10.64
CA GLU A 240 10.07 0.23 10.88
C GLU A 240 9.57 -1.17 10.49
N GLU A 241 8.27 -1.48 10.54
CA GLU A 241 7.81 -2.87 10.49
C GLU A 241 6.37 -3.16 9.99
N PHE A 242 6.16 -4.42 9.56
CA PHE A 242 4.87 -5.12 9.61
C PHE A 242 4.88 -6.12 10.78
N THR A 243 3.73 -6.38 11.42
CA THR A 243 3.64 -7.38 12.50
C THR A 243 3.73 -8.82 11.95
N PRO A 244 4.09 -9.82 12.78
CA PRO A 244 4.05 -11.24 12.36
C PRO A 244 2.65 -11.72 11.93
N GLY A 245 1.58 -11.18 12.51
CA GLY A 245 0.20 -11.42 12.09
C GLY A 245 -0.12 -10.76 10.75
N GLN A 246 0.34 -9.53 10.50
CA GLN A 246 0.19 -8.86 9.21
C GLN A 246 0.92 -9.65 8.11
N VAL A 247 2.15 -10.11 8.36
CA VAL A 247 2.89 -11.00 7.44
C VAL A 247 2.14 -12.31 7.19
N THR A 248 1.46 -12.84 8.21
CA THR A 248 0.60 -14.02 8.04
C THR A 248 -0.61 -13.69 7.14
N ARG A 249 -1.27 -12.55 7.35
CA ARG A 249 -2.42 -12.07 6.56
C ARG A 249 -2.05 -11.80 5.10
N ILE A 250 -0.88 -11.22 4.83
CA ILE A 250 -0.32 -11.06 3.49
C ILE A 250 -0.26 -12.42 2.77
N ASN A 251 0.20 -13.47 3.46
CA ASN A 251 0.29 -14.80 2.87
C ASN A 251 -1.11 -15.43 2.63
N SER A 252 -2.07 -15.24 3.53
CA SER A 252 -3.47 -15.67 3.38
C SER A 252 -4.15 -15.07 2.14
N TYR A 253 -4.03 -13.75 1.94
CA TYR A 253 -4.53 -13.06 0.74
C TYR A 253 -3.73 -13.43 -0.52
N TRP A 254 -2.41 -13.59 -0.42
CA TRP A 254 -1.56 -13.96 -1.55
C TRP A 254 -1.96 -15.31 -2.14
N ASP A 255 -2.03 -16.37 -1.32
CA ASP A 255 -2.37 -17.72 -1.79
C ASP A 255 -3.80 -17.80 -2.33
N THR A 256 -4.72 -16.99 -1.79
CA THR A 256 -6.14 -16.98 -2.20
C THR A 256 -6.36 -16.24 -3.52
N TYR A 257 -5.72 -15.07 -3.72
CA TYR A 257 -6.07 -14.16 -4.83
C TYR A 257 -4.95 -13.90 -5.86
N ARG A 258 -3.67 -14.14 -5.53
CA ARG A 258 -2.53 -13.60 -6.31
C ARG A 258 -1.49 -14.64 -6.75
N ALA A 259 -1.34 -15.73 -6.00
CA ALA A 259 -0.37 -16.79 -6.28
C ALA A 259 -0.60 -17.50 -7.63
N SER A 260 -1.86 -17.57 -8.09
CA SER A 260 -2.27 -18.22 -9.34
C SER A 260 -1.99 -17.42 -10.62
N PHE A 261 -1.47 -16.20 -10.51
CA PHE A 261 -1.34 -15.27 -11.64
C PHE A 261 0.09 -14.87 -12.03
N GLN A 262 1.09 -15.37 -11.30
CA GLN A 262 2.53 -15.21 -11.58
C GLN A 262 2.96 -15.95 -12.85
#